data_AF-A0A8S9M3D2-F1
#
_entry.id   AF-A0A8S9M3D2-F1
#
_cell.length_a   1.000
_cell.length_b   1.000
_cell.length_c   1.000
_cell.angle_alpha   90.00
_cell.angle_beta   90.00
_cell.angle_gamma   90.00
#
_symmetry.space_group_name_H-M   'P 1'
#
loop_
_entity.id
_entity.type
_entity.pdbx_description
1 polymer ?
#
loop_
_entity_poly.entity_id
_entity_poly.type
_entity_poly.pdbx_seq_one_letter_code
_entity_poly.pdbx_strand_id
1 'polypeptide(L)' 'MEEIVVENLLRGNREAQIEAAIELSNLSRKQRQKVAEKDIISPLLSMLQSQDSLTTEVSLSALLSLAPFT' A
#
# COMPACT_ATOMS: atom_id res chain seq x y z
N MET A 1 5.01 12.34 -4.74
CA MET A 1 4.04 11.60 -3.91
C MET A 1 3.98 10.13 -4.30
N GLU A 2 3.53 9.78 -5.52
CA GLU A 2 3.46 8.37 -6.00
C GLU A 2 4.78 7.61 -5.79
N GLU A 3 5.91 8.22 -6.18
CA GLU A 3 7.23 7.59 -6.09
C GLU A 3 7.68 7.33 -4.65
N ILE A 4 7.39 8.26 -3.72
CA ILE A 4 7.70 8.10 -2.29
C ILE A 4 6.87 6.96 -1.70
N VAL A 5 5.59 6.85 -2.07
CA VAL A 5 4.72 5.74 -1.64
C VAL A 5 5.28 4.40 -2.11
N VAL A 6 5.69 4.31 -3.38
CA VAL A 6 6.29 3.10 -3.96
C VAL A 6 7.60 2.75 -3.25
N GLU A 7 8.49 3.72 -3.06
CA GLU A 7 9.79 3.51 -2.41
C GLU A 7 9.62 3.04 -0.97
N ASN A 8 8.75 3.69 -0.20
CA ASN A 8 8.49 3.33 1.20
C ASN A 8 7.80 1.96 1.34
N LEU A 9 6.88 1.59 0.44
CA LEU A 9 6.28 0.26 0.45
C LEU A 9 7.32 -0.84 0.15
N LEU A 10 8.21 -0.60 -0.81
CA LEU A 10 9.19 -1.60 -1.27
C LEU A 10 10.43 -1.70 -0.38
N ARG A 11 10.90 -0.59 0.19
CA ARG A 11 12.21 -0.47 0.85
C ARG A 11 12.14 0.15 2.24
N GLY A 12 10.99 0.66 2.65
CA GLY A 12 10.80 1.30 3.95
C GLY A 12 10.86 0.29 5.10
N ASN A 13 11.14 0.81 6.30
CA ASN A 13 10.93 0.07 7.52
C ASN A 13 9.41 -0.09 7.80
N ARG A 14 9.05 -0.81 8.87
CA ARG A 14 7.64 -1.06 9.20
C ARG A 14 6.78 0.21 9.28
N GLU A 15 7.29 1.26 9.92
CA GLU A 15 6.55 2.52 10.08
C GLU A 15 6.35 3.21 8.72
N ALA A 16 7.40 3.29 7.90
CA ALA A 16 7.32 3.84 6.55
C ALA A 16 6.38 3.04 5.65
N GLN A 17 6.33 1.72 5.77
CA GLN A 17 5.39 0.87 5.05
C GLN A 17 3.94 1.12 5.46
N ILE A 18 3.69 1.28 6.76
CA ILE A 18 2.35 1.62 7.29
C ILE A 18 1.90 2.98 6.75
N GLU A 19 2.74 4.01 6.88
CA GLU A 19 2.43 5.36 6.39
C GLU A 19 2.18 5.36 4.87
N ALA A 20 3.01 4.64 4.10
CA ALA A 20 2.85 4.54 2.66
C ALA A 20 1.59 3.78 2.25
N ALA A 21 1.19 2.74 2.99
CA ALA A 21 -0.07 2.03 2.75
C ALA A 21 -1.29 2.92 3.03
N ILE A 22 -1.25 3.72 4.11
CA ILE A 22 -2.29 4.71 4.42
C ILE A 22 -2.38 5.75 3.31
N GLU A 23 -1.24 6.29 2.89
CA GLU A 23 -1.19 7.29 1.82
C GLU A 23 -1.70 6.72 0.49
N LEU A 24 -1.34 5.48 0.16
CA LEU A 24 -1.82 4.78 -1.04
C LEU A 24 -3.35 4.77 -1.11
N SER A 25 -4.03 4.50 0.00
CA SER A 25 -5.50 4.51 0.06
C SER A 25 -6.10 5.90 -0.20
N ASN A 26 -5.37 6.97 0.12
CA ASN A 26 -5.80 8.35 -0.06
C ASN A 26 -5.48 8.92 -1.45
N LEU A 27 -4.60 8.27 -2.22
CA LEU A 27 -4.29 8.68 -3.60
C LEU A 27 -5.53 8.66 -4.49
N SER A 28 -5.59 9.51 -5.51
CA SER A 28 -6.66 9.45 -6.52
C SER A 28 -6.60 8.15 -7.33
N ARG A 29 -7.72 7.75 -7.95
CA ARG A 29 -7.80 6.53 -8.79
C ARG A 29 -6.68 6.46 -9.85
N LYS A 30 -6.38 7.58 -10.51
CA LYS A 30 -5.31 7.66 -11.53
C LYS A 30 -3.93 7.40 -10.94
N GLN A 31 -3.66 7.93 -9.75
CA GLN A 31 -2.38 7.74 -9.06
C GLN A 31 -2.26 6.29 -8.55
N ARG A 32 -3.32 5.74 -7.97
CA ARG A 32 -3.38 4.34 -7.52
C ARG A 32 -3.08 3.36 -8.66
N GLN A 33 -3.63 3.60 -9.85
CA GLN A 33 -3.37 2.75 -11.01
C GLN A 33 -1.89 2.74 -11.41
N LYS A 34 -1.22 3.89 -11.43
CA LYS A 34 0.22 3.95 -11.71
C LYS A 34 1.07 3.28 -10.63
N VAL A 35 0.68 3.42 -9.37
CA VAL A 35 1.38 2.81 -8.23
C VAL A 35 1.23 1.29 -8.26
N ALA A 36 0.05 0.77 -8.64
CA ALA A 36 -0.21 -0.67 -8.80
C ALA A 36 0.72 -1.36 -9.81
N GLU A 37 1.20 -0.62 -10.82
CA GLU A 37 2.13 -1.13 -11.84
C GLU A 37 3.59 -1.27 -11.34
N LYS A 38 3.89 -0.91 -10.08
CA LYS A 38 5.25 -0.87 -9.50
C LYS A 38 5.52 -1.98 -8.49
N ASP A 39 4.93 -3.16 -8.67
CA ASP A 39 5.13 -4.35 -7.82
C ASP A 39 4.79 -4.17 -6.32
N ILE A 40 4.02 -3.14 -5.99
CA ILE A 40 3.64 -2.82 -4.59
C ILE A 40 2.62 -3.81 -3.99
N ILE A 41 2.06 -4.73 -4.78
CA ILE A 41 1.13 -5.74 -4.27
C ILE A 41 1.87 -6.73 -3.35
N SER A 42 3.10 -7.12 -3.70
CA SER A 42 3.87 -8.08 -2.91
C SER A 42 4.15 -7.62 -1.47
N PRO A 43 4.66 -6.39 -1.20
CA PRO A 43 4.85 -5.93 0.18
C PRO A 43 3.53 -5.81 0.93
N LEU A 44 2.43 -5.41 0.29
CA LEU A 44 1.11 -5.39 0.94
C LEU A 44 0.66 -6.80 1.36
N LEU A 45 0.83 -7.81 0.50
CA LEU A 45 0.54 -9.21 0.86
C LEU A 45 1.42 -9.69 2.03
N SER A 46 2.68 -9.27 2.09
CA SER A 46 3.55 -9.55 3.24
C SER A 46 3.06 -8.86 4.52
N MET A 47 2.59 -7.62 4.43
CA MET A 47 2.04 -6.87 5.56
C MET A 47 0.78 -7.54 6.14
N LEU A 48 -0.05 -8.20 5.32
CA LEU A 48 -1.21 -8.98 5.80
C LEU A 48 -0.85 -10.17 6.69
N GLN A 49 0.39 -10.65 6.60
CA GLN A 49 0.88 -11.76 7.41
C GLN A 49 1.43 -11.28 8.76
N SER A 50 1.39 -9.97 9.04
CA SER A 50 1.82 -9.40 10.31
C SER A 50 0.91 -9.84 11.46
N GLN A 51 1.49 -10.05 12.64
CA GLN A 51 0.73 -10.24 13.88
C GLN A 51 0.15 -8.93 14.43
N ASP A 52 0.59 -7.79 13.90
CA ASP A 52 0.10 -6.47 14.28
C ASP A 52 -1.18 -6.13 13.51
N SER A 53 -2.28 -5.98 14.25
CA SER A 53 -3.60 -5.73 13.70
C SER A 53 -3.66 -4.46 12.84
N LEU A 54 -2.94 -3.41 13.24
CA LEU A 54 -2.88 -2.16 12.50
C LEU A 54 -2.24 -2.38 11.12
N THR A 55 -1.07 -3.03 11.07
CA THR A 55 -0.37 -3.36 9.82
C THR A 55 -1.26 -4.15 8.87
N THR A 56 -2.00 -5.11 9.41
CA THR A 56 -2.94 -5.93 8.63
C THR A 56 -4.11 -5.09 8.10
N GLU A 57 -4.72 -4.25 8.93
CA GLU A 57 -5.83 -3.38 8.54
C GLU A 57 -5.45 -2.37 7.47
N VAL A 58 -4.31 -1.69 7.62
CA VAL A 58 -3.84 -0.71 6.62
C VAL A 58 -3.50 -1.38 5.30
N SER A 59 -2.94 -2.60 5.34
CA SER A 59 -2.66 -3.36 4.12
C SER A 59 -3.94 -3.80 3.40
N LEU A 60 -4.94 -4.29 4.14
CA LEU A 60 -6.26 -4.61 3.59
C LEU A 60 -6.92 -3.40 2.94
N SER A 61 -6.90 -2.24 3.62
CA SER A 61 -7.43 -0.99 3.09
C SER A 61 -6.73 -0.57 1.79
N ALA A 62 -5.39 -0.62 1.78
CA ALA A 62 -4.59 -0.33 0.59
C ALA A 62 -4.96 -1.25 -0.58
N LEU A 63 -5.04 -2.56 -0.36
CA LEU A 63 -5.41 -3.54 -1.40
C LEU A 63 -6.84 -3.31 -1.93
N LEU A 64 -7.79 -3.02 -1.06
CA LEU A 64 -9.16 -2.70 -1.46
C LEU A 64 -9.23 -1.41 -2.30
N SER A 65 -8.40 -0.41 -1.98
CA SER A 65 -8.36 0.84 -2.76
C SER A 65 -7.85 0.64 -4.20
N LEU A 66 -7.07 -0.42 -4.43
CA LEU A 66 -6.54 -0.83 -5.74
C LEU A 66 -7.53 -1.68 -6.54
N ALA A 67 -8.52 -2.28 -5.89
CA ALA A 67 -9.49 -3.14 -6.55
C ALA A 67 -10.34 -2.33 -7.54
N PRO A 68 -10.51 -2.81 -8.79
CA PRO A 68 -11.47 -2.23 -9.71
C PRO A 68 -12.88 -2.60 -9.22
N PHE A 69 -13.55 -1.67 -8.54
CA PHE A 69 -15.01 -1.80 -8.37
C PHE A 69 -15.64 -1.61 -9.76
N THR A 70 -16.08 -2.73 -10.34
CA THR A 70 -16.89 -2.80 -11.57
C THR A 70 -18.31 -2.38 -11.30
#